data_AF-K8XYN9-F1
#
_entry.id   AF-K8XYN9-F1
#
_cell.length_a   1.000
_cell.length_b   1.000
_cell.length_c   1.000
_cell.angle_alpha   90.00
_cell.angle_beta   90.00
_cell.angle_gamma   90.00
#
_symmetry.space_group_name_H-M   'P 1'
#
loop_
_entity.id
_entity.type
_entity.pdbx_description
1 polymer ?
#
loop_
_entity_poly.entity_id
_entity_poly.type
_entity_poly.pdbx_seq_one_letter_code
_entity_poly.pdbx_strand_id
1 'polypeptide(L)' 'MIQKYFGRVHFLDQELLISEVFVFEAKSISQVYKLIQAKYEINEEQILDLKITNRKALKTHKENSLNKWMEKTHQ' A
#
# COMPACT_ATOMS: atom_id res chain seq x y z
N MET A 1 -4.50 6.66 16.33
CA MET A 1 -4.53 7.74 15.32
C MET A 1 -5.00 7.13 14.00
N ILE A 2 -6.07 7.65 13.39
CA ILE A 2 -6.50 7.22 12.05
C ILE A 2 -5.54 7.85 11.03
N GLN A 3 -5.13 7.09 10.03
CA GLN A 3 -4.25 7.51 8.96
C GLN A 3 -4.83 7.12 7.61
N LYS A 4 -4.50 7.90 6.59
CA LYS A 4 -4.86 7.62 5.21
C LYS A 4 -3.82 6.70 4.58
N TYR A 5 -4.26 5.53 4.17
CA TYR A 5 -3.49 4.54 3.43
C TYR A 5 -3.95 4.52 1.98
N PHE A 6 -3.03 4.23 1.08
CA PHE A 6 -3.32 4.10 -0.35
C PHE A 6 -2.39 3.05 -0.93
N GLY A 7 -2.81 2.51 -2.07
CA GLY A 7 -2.14 1.35 -2.60
C GLY A 7 -2.81 0.77 -3.82
N ARG A 8 -2.35 -0.42 -4.17
CA ARG A 8 -2.90 -1.22 -5.27
C ARG A 8 -3.01 -2.66 -4.82
N VAL A 9 -4.11 -3.30 -5.18
CA VAL A 9 -4.35 -4.72 -5.00
C VAL A 9 -4.48 -5.37 -6.37
N HIS A 10 -3.87 -6.54 -6.53
CA HIS A 10 -4.14 -7.46 -7.63
C HIS A 10 -4.72 -8.73 -7.06
N PHE A 11 -5.82 -9.20 -7.62
CA PHE A 11 -6.47 -10.42 -7.17
C PHE A 11 -7.16 -11.14 -8.33
N LEU A 12 -7.42 -12.43 -8.13
CA LEU A 12 -8.24 -13.23 -9.03
C LEU A 12 -9.68 -13.24 -8.56
N ASP A 13 -10.57 -12.76 -9.42
CA ASP A 13 -11.99 -13.01 -9.31
C ASP A 13 -12.38 -14.04 -10.36
N GLN A 14 -12.59 -15.27 -9.91
CA GLN A 14 -12.74 -16.45 -10.77
C GLN A 14 -11.51 -16.62 -11.68
N GLU A 15 -11.62 -16.27 -12.96
CA GLU A 15 -10.52 -16.34 -13.94
C GLU A 15 -10.04 -14.95 -14.39
N LEU A 16 -10.63 -13.88 -13.85
CA LEU A 16 -10.32 -12.52 -14.24
C LEU A 16 -9.31 -11.89 -13.27
N LEU A 17 -8.18 -11.47 -13.82
CA LEU A 17 -7.18 -10.71 -13.09
C LEU A 17 -7.65 -9.26 -12.91
N ILE A 18 -7.98 -8.89 -11.68
CA ILE A 18 -8.37 -7.53 -11.30
C ILE A 18 -7.16 -6.78 -10.76
N SER A 19 -6.99 -5.54 -11.19
CA SER A 19 -5.98 -4.61 -10.66
C SER A 19 -6.64 -3.30 -10.26
N GLU A 20 -6.71 -3.05 -8.95
CA GLU A 20 -7.46 -1.92 -8.41
C GLU A 20 -6.60 -1.06 -7.49
N VAL A 21 -6.78 0.25 -7.59
CA VAL A 21 -6.18 1.22 -6.67
C VAL A 21 -7.17 1.54 -5.56
N PHE A 22 -6.67 1.70 -4.34
CA PHE A 22 -7.52 2.02 -3.20
C PHE A 22 -6.97 3.14 -2.35
N VAL A 23 -7.89 3.74 -1.60
CA VAL A 23 -7.60 4.73 -0.58
C VAL A 23 -8.53 4.44 0.61
N PHE A 24 -7.93 4.20 1.77
CA PHE A 24 -8.66 3.87 2.99
C PHE A 24 -8.18 4.70 4.18
N GLU A 25 -9.09 4.96 5.11
CA GLU A 25 -8.76 5.49 6.43
C GLU A 25 -8.78 4.35 7.44
N ALA A 26 -7.65 4.15 8.11
CA ALA A 26 -7.49 3.03 9.02
C ALA A 26 -6.51 3.38 10.15
N LYS A 27 -6.60 2.65 11.26
CA LYS A 27 -5.66 2.78 12.38
C LYS A 27 -4.33 2.06 12.11
N SER A 28 -4.34 1.04 11.25
CA SER A 28 -3.17 0.21 10.93
C SER A 28 -3.28 -0.45 9.55
N ILE A 29 -2.16 -0.98 9.04
CA ILE A 29 -2.11 -1.74 7.77
C ILE A 29 -2.98 -3.00 7.85
N SER A 30 -2.99 -3.71 8.99
CA SER A 30 -3.85 -4.89 9.18
C SER A 30 -5.34 -4.56 9.02
N GLN A 31 -5.77 -3.37 9.45
CA GLN A 31 -7.14 -2.93 9.22
C GLN A 31 -7.40 -2.61 7.73
N VAL A 32 -6.42 -2.03 7.02
CA VAL A 32 -6.52 -1.81 5.55
C VAL A 32 -6.71 -3.13 4.83
N TYR A 33 -5.97 -4.17 5.22
CA TYR A 33 -6.10 -5.50 4.65
C TYR A 33 -7.53 -6.05 4.77
N LYS A 34 -8.12 -5.97 5.97
CA LYS A 34 -9.52 -6.38 6.20
C LYS A 34 -10.52 -5.56 5.39
N LEU A 35 -10.26 -4.26 5.20
CA LEU A 35 -11.13 -3.39 4.38
C LEU A 35 -11.07 -3.77 2.89
N ILE A 36 -9.91 -4.22 2.39
CA ILE A 36 -9.77 -4.72 1.01
C ILE A 36 -10.58 -5.99 0.83
N GLN A 37 -10.40 -6.97 1.72
CA GLN A 37 -11.15 -8.23 1.70
C GLN A 37 -12.66 -7.97 1.71
N ALA A 38 -13.13 -7.08 2.59
CA ALA A 38 -14.55 -6.75 2.70
C ALA A 38 -15.09 -5.97 1.49
N LYS A 39 -14.30 -5.07 0.89
CA LYS A 39 -14.74 -4.24 -0.25
C LYS A 39 -14.89 -5.06 -1.53
N TYR A 40 -13.97 -5.99 -1.78
CA TYR A 40 -13.94 -6.78 -3.00
C TYR A 40 -14.49 -8.19 -2.81
N GLU A 41 -14.97 -8.52 -1.60
CA GLU A 41 -15.49 -9.84 -1.24
C GLU A 41 -14.51 -10.99 -1.54
N ILE A 42 -13.22 -10.73 -1.31
CA ILE A 42 -12.12 -11.66 -1.59
C ILE A 42 -11.45 -12.15 -0.30
N ASN A 43 -10.93 -13.37 -0.36
CA ASN A 43 -10.10 -13.94 0.69
C ASN A 43 -8.59 -13.66 0.46
N GLU A 44 -7.75 -14.12 1.40
CA GLU A 44 -6.29 -13.96 1.32
C GLU A 44 -5.66 -14.68 0.12
N GLU A 45 -6.13 -15.89 -0.17
CA GLU A 45 -5.59 -16.76 -1.22
C GLU A 45 -5.84 -16.20 -2.62
N GLN A 46 -6.88 -15.38 -2.77
CA GLN A 46 -7.20 -14.70 -4.02
C GLN A 46 -6.30 -13.49 -4.31
N ILE A 47 -5.61 -12.95 -3.29
CA ILE A 47 -4.74 -11.78 -3.45
C ILE A 47 -3.37 -12.22 -4.00
N LEU A 48 -3.04 -11.74 -5.19
CA LEU A 48 -1.78 -12.05 -5.87
C LEU A 48 -0.65 -11.07 -5.51
N ASP A 49 -0.96 -9.77 -5.42
CA ASP A 49 -0.01 -8.73 -5.03
C ASP A 49 -0.77 -7.62 -4.29
N LEU A 50 -0.21 -7.15 -3.18
CA LEU A 50 -0.78 -6.08 -2.39
C LEU A 50 0.29 -5.10 -1.96
N LYS A 51 0.17 -3.86 -2.45
CA LYS A 51 1.06 -2.76 -2.07
C LYS A 51 0.27 -1.75 -1.27
N ILE A 52 0.63 -1.58 0.01
CA ILE A 52 0.05 -0.58 0.91
C ILE A 52 1.13 0.40 1.29
N THR A 53 0.84 1.70 1.22
CA THR A 53 1.69 2.75 1.77
C THR A 53 0.83 3.82 2.45
N ASN A 54 1.50 4.77 3.11
CA ASN A 54 0.85 5.93 3.72
C ASN A 54 1.71 7.18 3.49
N ARG A 55 1.13 8.35 3.77
CA ARG A 55 1.84 9.64 3.58
C ARG A 55 3.13 9.74 4.39
N LYS A 56 3.18 9.16 5.60
CA LYS A 56 4.39 9.22 6.44
C LYS A 56 5.53 8.43 5.80
N ALA A 57 5.26 7.19 5.38
CA ALA A 57 6.22 6.32 4.72
C ALA A 57 6.74 6.94 3.40
N LEU A 58 5.88 7.59 2.61
CA LEU A 58 6.33 8.32 1.42
C LEU A 58 7.27 9.49 1.75
N LYS A 59 6.96 10.27 2.79
CA LYS A 59 7.82 11.38 3.22
C LYS A 59 9.19 10.88 3.66
N THR A 60 9.21 9.88 4.54
CA THR A 60 10.45 9.25 5.02
C THR A 60 11.27 8.66 3.87
N HIS A 61 10.64 8.01 2.89
CA HIS A 61 11.35 7.49 1.73
C HIS A 61 12.01 8.62 0.91
N LYS A 62 11.28 9.72 0.67
CA LYS A 62 11.83 10.90 -0.05
C LYS A 62 13.00 11.54 0.71
N GLU A 63 12.86 11.73 2.02
CA GLU A 63 13.90 12.28 2.88
C GLU A 63 15.15 11.39 2.89
N ASN A 64 14.99 10.07 3.02
CA ASN A 64 16.10 9.13 2.96
C ASN A 64 16.79 9.09 1.60
N SER A 65 16.03 9.18 0.49
CA SER A 65 16.62 9.27 -0.85
C SER A 65 17.42 10.56 -1.04
N LEU A 66 16.92 11.68 -0.52
CA LEU A 66 17.61 12.97 -0.57
C LEU A 66 18.92 12.93 0.23
N ASN A 67 18.89 12.40 1.45
CA ASN A 67 20.08 12.27 2.30
C ASN A 67 21.15 11.42 1.63
N LYS A 68 20.77 10.26 1.06
CA LYS A 68 21.70 9.39 0.31
C LYS A 68 22.31 10.08 -0.92
N TRP A 69 21.56 10.95 -1.59
CA TRP A 69 22.09 11.72 -2.72
C TRP A 69 23.10 12.78 -2.26
N MET A 70 22.79 13.50 -1.18
CA MET A 70 23.73 14.46 -0.59
C MET A 70 25.03 13.77 -0.13
N GLU A 71 24.95 12.62 0.54
CA GLU A 71 26.12 11.83 0.96
C GLU A 71 27.02 11.44 -0.23
N LYS A 72 26.43 11.04 -1.36
CA LYS A 72 27.18 10.69 -2.58
C LYS A 72 27.81 11.87 -3.31
N THR A 73 27.28 13.08 -3.12
CA THR A 73 27.76 14.29 -3.81
C THR A 73 28.88 14.99 -3.03
N HIS A 74 29.06 14.65 -1.75
CA HIS A 74 30.12 15.18 -0.88
C HIS A 74 31.29 14.19 -0.68
N GLN A 75 31.36 13.11 -1.48
CA GLN A 75 32.53 12.24 -1.64
C GLN A 75 33.26 12.58 -2.93
#